data_AF-A0A086TLB0-F1
#
_entry.id   AF-A0A086TLB0-F1
#
_cell.length_a   1.000
_cell.length_b   1.000
_cell.length_c   1.000
_cell.angle_alpha   90.00
_cell.angle_beta   90.00
_cell.angle_gamma   90.00
#
_symmetry.space_group_name_H-M   'P 1'
#
loop_
_entity.id
_entity.type
_entity.pdbx_description
1 polymer ?
#
loop_
_entity_poly.entity_id
_entity_poly.type
_entity_poly.pdbx_seq_one_letter_code
_entity_poly.pdbx_strand_id
1 'polypeptide(L)'
;MASPTSRAISRLGIGSYRLALGVPEHEKILYKALERQSDPQLNINLIDTSSNYSNGRSEQLIGKVLSHPHPNTLTREEIVIATKFGYIQNENMRLLSEGVYSGVPANEIVKYSRECYHCIHPEFMRDQLTRSLERLNTKFADILFIHNPEYFLMSTVRDVKDIEVNVKKHQNILLERLATLFEALEREIEKGRIRAYGISSNSFSLKPSNAHFLPYEGLVKMAAAAFEKVRGQKQQEHDRYKENLQLLEKERAVSAATEETNTIKPPSPSSKATSTSTSTSHHMKHPTAPQPTKRTTHGLGFLQMPGNLLEMEGVLRTAKWAKGQGLRVFINRPLNAMSPEYGAVRLASYPEPQSPTYEQAHRHLLDTLSTLSHHRAYLAPNMQRLTEDIEELDSTLKANNLSAIHLEGVSIRNQLHQELSKRIKHKPGVSTSATVPQPEGEVSERLSQPIVKETHPSPPSTSTTPSPSSSHMASDHELEGVIKLMDKYIHAFQQQVRFQETGRVSAMLAERGIDLEGESIEQFAIEYLLEHEQVDAVLLGMKREPYVDFARKTLQRLAQGSSSS
;
A
#
# COMPACT_ATOMS: atom_id res chain seq x y z
N MET A 1 0.66 -8.96 -31.63
CA MET A 1 1.04 -8.95 -30.21
C MET A 1 0.43 -10.17 -29.55
N ALA A 2 1.25 -11.00 -28.89
CA ALA A 2 0.77 -12.13 -28.10
C ALA A 2 -0.26 -11.65 -27.05
N SER A 3 -1.12 -12.56 -26.57
CA SER A 3 -2.06 -12.26 -25.48
C SER A 3 -1.33 -11.56 -24.31
N PRO A 4 -1.89 -10.52 -23.69
CA PRO A 4 -1.35 -9.92 -22.46
C PRO A 4 -1.07 -10.95 -21.35
N THR A 5 -1.73 -12.11 -21.40
CA THR A 5 -1.60 -13.23 -20.46
C THR A 5 -0.52 -14.26 -20.83
N SER A 6 0.25 -14.05 -21.90
CA SER A 6 1.23 -15.04 -22.38
C SER A 6 2.55 -15.10 -21.61
N ARG A 7 2.84 -14.12 -20.74
CA ARG A 7 4.04 -14.16 -19.89
C ARG A 7 3.75 -14.97 -18.63
N ALA A 8 4.60 -15.95 -18.34
CA ALA A 8 4.54 -16.68 -17.08
C ALA A 8 4.70 -15.70 -15.90
N ILE A 9 3.76 -15.74 -14.96
CA ILE A 9 3.80 -14.94 -13.73
C ILE A 9 4.18 -15.86 -12.60
N SER A 10 5.12 -15.44 -11.77
CA SER A 10 5.52 -16.17 -10.58
C SER A 10 4.36 -16.34 -9.60
N ARG A 11 4.22 -17.54 -9.04
CA ARG A 11 3.16 -17.85 -8.06
C ARG A 11 3.29 -17.03 -6.77
N LEU A 12 4.47 -16.53 -6.47
CA LEU A 12 4.71 -15.54 -5.43
C LEU A 12 5.15 -14.22 -6.04
N GLY A 13 4.56 -13.12 -5.56
CA GLY A 13 4.87 -11.76 -5.99
C GLY A 13 5.24 -10.83 -4.83
N ILE A 14 5.90 -9.74 -5.16
CA ILE A 14 6.32 -8.70 -4.20
C ILE A 14 5.16 -7.72 -3.99
N GLY A 15 4.56 -7.73 -2.80
CA GLY A 15 3.65 -6.70 -2.35
C GLY A 15 4.43 -5.50 -1.77
N SER A 16 4.52 -4.41 -2.54
CA SER A 16 5.40 -3.28 -2.23
C SER A 16 4.77 -2.17 -1.36
N TYR A 17 3.65 -2.46 -0.69
CA TYR A 17 2.91 -1.48 0.15
C TYR A 17 3.79 -0.77 1.19
N ARG A 18 4.76 -1.50 1.76
CA ARG A 18 5.69 -0.99 2.77
C ARG A 18 7.10 -0.76 2.26
N LEU A 19 7.30 -0.86 0.95
CA LEU A 19 8.55 -0.48 0.31
C LEU A 19 8.47 0.98 -0.13
N ALA A 20 9.59 1.67 -0.03
CA ALA A 20 9.67 3.09 -0.31
C ALA A 20 11.10 3.47 -0.68
N LEU A 21 11.23 4.37 -1.66
CA LEU A 21 12.48 5.03 -1.98
C LEU A 21 13.08 5.69 -0.72
N GLY A 22 14.41 5.73 -0.62
CA GLY A 22 15.13 6.36 0.49
C GLY A 22 15.33 5.46 1.70
N VAL A 23 14.89 4.20 1.65
CA VAL A 23 15.23 3.19 2.66
C VAL A 23 16.18 2.17 2.02
N PRO A 24 17.48 2.17 2.37
CA PRO A 24 18.48 1.32 1.72
C PRO A 24 18.13 -0.17 1.73
N GLU A 25 17.55 -0.65 2.83
CA GLU A 25 17.12 -2.05 2.96
C GLU A 25 16.03 -2.42 1.93
N HIS A 26 15.09 -1.51 1.64
CA HIS A 26 14.02 -1.76 0.66
C HIS A 26 14.57 -1.92 -0.76
N GLU A 27 15.59 -1.14 -1.10
CA GLU A 27 16.29 -1.25 -2.38
C GLU A 27 17.04 -2.58 -2.48
N LYS A 28 17.77 -2.96 -1.44
CA LYS A 28 18.48 -4.25 -1.34
C LYS A 28 17.54 -5.43 -1.56
N ILE A 29 16.36 -5.40 -0.92
CA ILE A 29 15.35 -6.46 -1.06
C ILE A 29 14.83 -6.55 -2.49
N LEU A 30 14.56 -5.42 -3.14
CA LEU A 30 14.03 -5.42 -4.50
C LEU A 30 15.06 -5.98 -5.49
N TYR A 31 16.34 -5.62 -5.36
CA TYR A 31 17.42 -6.25 -6.12
C TYR A 31 17.51 -7.75 -5.84
N LYS A 32 17.49 -8.17 -4.56
CA LYS A 32 17.55 -9.58 -4.18
C LYS A 32 16.40 -10.35 -4.79
N ALA A 33 15.16 -9.88 -4.66
CA ALA A 33 13.98 -10.59 -5.17
C ALA A 33 13.98 -10.72 -6.70
N LEU A 34 14.46 -9.71 -7.41
CA LEU A 34 14.55 -9.70 -8.88
C LEU A 34 15.81 -10.38 -9.43
N GLU A 35 16.66 -10.93 -8.57
CA GLU A 35 17.82 -11.71 -9.01
C GLU A 35 17.36 -12.98 -9.73
N ARG A 36 17.90 -13.18 -10.93
CA ARG A 36 17.62 -14.33 -11.78
C ARG A 36 18.12 -15.61 -11.13
N GLN A 37 17.24 -16.60 -11.10
CA GLN A 37 17.51 -17.95 -10.62
C GLN A 37 17.90 -18.87 -11.78
N SER A 38 18.66 -19.93 -11.47
CA SER A 38 19.05 -20.95 -12.44
C SER A 38 17.86 -21.71 -13.00
N ASP A 39 16.85 -21.98 -12.16
CA ASP A 39 15.54 -22.48 -12.59
C ASP A 39 14.58 -21.28 -12.78
N PRO A 40 14.11 -21.02 -14.02
CA PRO A 40 13.19 -19.92 -14.29
C PRO A 40 11.88 -19.95 -13.49
N GLN A 41 11.43 -21.12 -13.02
CA GLN A 41 10.21 -21.25 -12.20
C GLN A 41 10.37 -20.63 -10.80
N LEU A 42 11.61 -20.46 -10.34
CA LEU A 42 11.94 -19.86 -9.04
C LEU A 42 12.14 -18.34 -9.10
N ASN A 43 12.08 -17.76 -10.29
CA ASN A 43 12.13 -16.30 -10.44
C ASN A 43 10.89 -15.67 -9.81
N ILE A 44 11.10 -14.62 -9.02
CA ILE A 44 10.02 -13.74 -8.55
C ILE A 44 9.94 -12.59 -9.53
N ASN A 45 8.95 -12.62 -10.42
CA ASN A 45 8.82 -11.63 -11.49
C ASN A 45 7.57 -10.75 -11.38
N LEU A 46 6.69 -11.00 -10.41
CA LEU A 46 5.52 -10.17 -10.14
C LEU A 46 5.83 -9.10 -9.09
N ILE A 47 5.62 -7.83 -9.44
CA ILE A 47 5.67 -6.70 -8.50
C ILE A 47 4.30 -6.04 -8.46
N ASP A 48 3.70 -6.01 -7.26
CA ASP A 48 2.47 -5.28 -6.98
C ASP A 48 2.77 -3.98 -6.23
N THR A 49 2.35 -2.85 -6.79
CA THR A 49 2.52 -1.50 -6.24
C THR A 49 1.25 -0.68 -6.42
N SER A 50 1.26 0.61 -6.05
CA SER A 50 0.14 1.53 -6.20
C SER A 50 0.61 2.97 -6.08
N SER A 51 -0.07 3.88 -6.76
CA SER A 51 0.16 5.33 -6.70
C SER A 51 0.16 5.92 -5.28
N ASN A 52 -0.66 5.38 -4.37
CA ASN A 52 -0.74 5.86 -2.99
C ASN A 52 0.26 5.21 -2.01
N TYR A 53 1.00 4.16 -2.42
CA TYR A 53 1.92 3.46 -1.52
C TYR A 53 3.12 4.35 -1.20
N SER A 54 3.24 4.72 0.09
CA SER A 54 4.21 5.70 0.58
C SER A 54 4.20 7.00 -0.25
N ASN A 55 3.02 7.48 -0.65
CA ASN A 55 2.84 8.66 -1.51
C ASN A 55 3.64 8.57 -2.83
N GLY A 56 3.57 7.43 -3.51
CA GLY A 56 4.26 7.17 -4.78
C GLY A 56 5.73 6.76 -4.65
N ARG A 57 6.32 6.79 -3.45
CA ARG A 57 7.72 6.39 -3.24
C ARG A 57 7.99 4.92 -3.51
N SER A 58 6.97 4.07 -3.42
CA SER A 58 7.08 2.66 -3.80
C SER A 58 7.34 2.51 -5.30
N GLU A 59 6.56 3.20 -6.13
CA GLU A 59 6.76 3.23 -7.59
C GLU A 59 8.11 3.84 -7.97
N GLN A 60 8.53 4.91 -7.29
CA GLN A 60 9.85 5.53 -7.51
C GLN A 60 11.01 4.57 -7.18
N LEU A 61 10.88 3.77 -6.12
CA LEU A 61 11.88 2.75 -5.79
C LEU A 61 12.00 1.71 -6.91
N ILE A 62 10.87 1.22 -7.39
CA ILE A 62 10.82 0.25 -8.50
C ILE A 62 11.45 0.89 -9.75
N GLY A 63 11.07 2.13 -10.09
CA GLY A 63 11.66 2.87 -11.21
C GLY A 63 13.17 3.06 -11.08
N LYS A 64 13.68 3.34 -9.87
CA LYS A 64 15.12 3.42 -9.61
C LYS A 64 15.83 2.10 -9.93
N VAL A 65 15.31 0.97 -9.42
CA VAL A 65 15.90 -0.37 -9.63
C VAL A 65 15.86 -0.77 -11.11
N LEU A 66 14.75 -0.50 -11.80
CA LEU A 66 14.62 -0.78 -13.23
C LEU A 66 15.58 0.05 -14.10
N SER A 67 15.89 1.28 -13.67
CA SER A 67 16.80 2.18 -14.38
C SER A 67 18.27 1.86 -14.15
N HIS A 68 18.58 1.14 -13.06
CA HIS A 68 19.93 0.76 -12.66
C HIS A 68 19.98 -0.75 -12.37
N PRO A 69 19.70 -1.61 -13.37
CA PRO A 69 19.68 -3.05 -13.16
C PRO A 69 21.08 -3.56 -12.80
N HIS A 70 21.14 -4.56 -11.93
CA HIS A 70 22.38 -5.31 -11.71
C HIS A 70 22.55 -6.37 -12.80
N PRO A 71 23.78 -6.85 -13.09
CA PRO A 71 24.02 -7.81 -14.18
C PRO A 71 23.17 -9.09 -14.11
N ASN A 72 22.81 -9.56 -12.92
CA ASN A 72 22.03 -10.79 -12.70
C ASN A 72 20.55 -10.54 -12.36
N THR A 73 20.02 -9.33 -12.52
CA THR A 73 18.58 -9.08 -12.29
C THR A 73 17.74 -9.30 -13.54
N LEU A 74 16.46 -9.65 -13.35
CA LEU A 74 15.47 -9.70 -14.42
C LEU A 74 15.37 -8.35 -15.12
N THR A 75 15.21 -8.38 -16.45
CA THR A 75 14.98 -7.19 -17.26
C THR A 75 13.54 -6.71 -17.13
N ARG A 76 13.26 -5.47 -17.55
CA ARG A 76 11.89 -4.92 -17.55
C ARG A 76 10.92 -5.82 -18.33
N GLU A 77 11.38 -6.42 -19.42
CA GLU A 77 10.61 -7.33 -20.28
C GLU A 77 10.34 -8.70 -19.65
N GLU A 78 10.99 -9.05 -18.54
CA GLU A 78 10.77 -10.30 -17.80
C GLU A 78 9.92 -10.09 -16.56
N ILE A 79 9.84 -8.85 -16.08
CA ILE A 79 9.06 -8.44 -14.91
C ILE A 79 7.62 -8.09 -15.33
N VAL A 80 6.67 -8.43 -14.46
CA VAL A 80 5.27 -8.05 -14.52
C VAL A 80 5.00 -7.04 -13.41
N ILE A 81 4.66 -5.81 -13.80
CA ILE A 81 4.33 -4.73 -12.87
C ILE A 81 2.82 -4.52 -12.85
N ALA A 82 2.21 -4.74 -11.69
CA ALA A 82 0.87 -4.34 -11.36
C ALA A 82 0.90 -3.04 -10.54
N THR A 83 0.31 -1.97 -11.07
CA THR A 83 0.06 -0.73 -10.29
C THR A 83 -1.43 -0.43 -10.22
N LYS A 84 -1.82 0.54 -9.39
CA LYS A 84 -3.23 0.85 -9.12
C LYS A 84 -3.47 2.36 -9.00
N PHE A 85 -4.70 2.74 -9.33
CA PHE A 85 -5.24 4.08 -9.13
C PHE A 85 -6.58 4.00 -8.40
N GLY A 86 -7.00 5.11 -7.81
CA GLY A 86 -8.30 5.21 -7.13
C GLY A 86 -8.28 6.19 -5.97
N TYR A 87 -7.16 6.26 -5.24
CA TYR A 87 -7.03 7.08 -4.05
C TYR A 87 -6.66 8.53 -4.36
N ILE A 88 -7.42 9.45 -3.77
CA ILE A 88 -7.06 10.86 -3.66
C ILE A 88 -6.67 11.09 -2.19
N GLN A 89 -5.37 11.01 -1.93
CA GLN A 89 -4.73 11.15 -0.62
C GLN A 89 -3.44 11.96 -0.81
N ASN A 90 -2.94 12.56 0.27
CA ASN A 90 -1.63 13.24 0.29
C ASN A 90 -1.49 14.24 -0.88
N GLU A 91 -0.51 14.04 -1.76
CA GLU A 91 -0.26 14.90 -2.91
C GLU A 91 -1.48 15.05 -3.83
N ASN A 92 -2.28 13.99 -4.01
CA ASN A 92 -3.50 14.08 -4.81
C ASN A 92 -4.57 14.98 -4.16
N MET A 93 -4.58 15.14 -2.83
CA MET A 93 -5.46 16.11 -2.16
C MET A 93 -5.02 17.55 -2.46
N ARG A 94 -3.70 17.81 -2.49
CA ARG A 94 -3.15 19.10 -2.91
C ARG A 94 -3.53 19.42 -4.35
N LEU A 95 -3.27 18.48 -5.28
CA LEU A 95 -3.63 18.64 -6.69
C LEU A 95 -5.13 18.86 -6.91
N LEU A 96 -5.98 18.17 -6.15
CA LEU A 96 -7.42 18.41 -6.18
C LEU A 96 -7.77 19.84 -5.75
N SER A 97 -7.16 20.35 -4.68
CA SER A 97 -7.40 21.73 -4.21
C SER A 97 -6.90 22.79 -5.19
N GLU A 98 -5.90 22.47 -5.99
CA GLU A 98 -5.34 23.33 -7.05
C GLU A 98 -6.12 23.25 -8.37
N GLY A 99 -7.19 22.47 -8.42
CA GLY A 99 -8.05 22.37 -9.61
C GLY A 99 -7.49 21.48 -10.71
N VAL A 100 -6.44 20.69 -10.47
CA VAL A 100 -5.85 19.77 -11.47
C VAL A 100 -6.89 18.77 -12.00
N TYR A 101 -7.87 18.41 -11.19
CA TYR A 101 -8.96 17.50 -11.54
C TYR A 101 -10.27 18.23 -11.89
N SER A 102 -10.22 19.48 -12.37
CA SER A 102 -11.43 20.28 -12.68
C SER A 102 -12.31 19.69 -13.77
N GLY A 103 -11.77 18.83 -14.64
CA GLY A 103 -12.55 18.08 -15.64
C GLY A 103 -13.33 16.88 -15.08
N VAL A 104 -13.00 16.44 -13.86
CA VAL A 104 -13.72 15.37 -13.18
C VAL A 104 -15.01 15.93 -12.57
N PRO A 105 -16.20 15.40 -12.91
CA PRO A 105 -17.44 15.82 -12.28
C PRO A 105 -17.40 15.66 -10.76
N ALA A 106 -17.91 16.64 -10.01
CA ALA A 106 -17.80 16.64 -8.55
C ALA A 106 -18.46 15.40 -7.89
N ASN A 107 -19.52 14.86 -8.48
CA ASN A 107 -20.21 13.65 -8.02
C ASN A 107 -19.43 12.35 -8.29
N GLU A 108 -18.39 12.40 -9.12
CA GLU A 108 -17.47 11.27 -9.36
C GLU A 108 -16.35 11.19 -8.30
N ILE A 109 -16.19 12.23 -7.48
CA ILE A 109 -15.23 12.26 -6.37
C ILE A 109 -15.92 11.81 -5.09
N VAL A 110 -15.58 10.61 -4.64
CA VAL A 110 -16.12 9.98 -3.44
C VAL A 110 -15.36 10.48 -2.22
N LYS A 111 -16.03 11.21 -1.34
CA LYS A 111 -15.46 11.71 -0.07
C LYS A 111 -15.61 10.67 1.03
N TYR A 112 -14.73 9.68 1.05
CA TYR A 112 -14.78 8.58 2.02
C TYR A 112 -14.44 9.03 3.45
N SER A 113 -13.36 9.80 3.63
CA SER A 113 -13.01 10.46 4.89
C SER A 113 -12.35 11.82 4.64
N ARG A 114 -12.04 12.58 5.71
CA ARG A 114 -11.40 13.91 5.60
C ARG A 114 -10.05 13.87 4.87
N GLU A 115 -9.30 12.78 5.02
CA GLU A 115 -7.95 12.62 4.48
C GLU A 115 -7.89 11.60 3.33
N CYS A 116 -9.02 11.01 2.95
CA CYS A 116 -9.10 9.98 1.93
C CYS A 116 -10.33 10.17 1.06
N TYR A 117 -10.13 10.68 -0.14
CA TYR A 117 -11.13 10.66 -1.20
C TYR A 117 -10.81 9.53 -2.18
N HIS A 118 -11.76 9.23 -3.06
CA HIS A 118 -11.65 8.16 -4.03
C HIS A 118 -12.27 8.56 -5.36
N CYS A 119 -11.66 8.19 -6.47
CA CYS A 119 -12.15 8.48 -7.80
C CYS A 119 -11.70 7.42 -8.81
N ILE A 120 -12.64 6.95 -9.63
CA ILE A 120 -12.36 6.01 -10.72
C ILE A 120 -12.67 6.61 -12.09
N HIS A 121 -12.94 7.92 -12.16
CA HIS A 121 -13.31 8.59 -13.40
C HIS A 121 -12.18 8.47 -14.45
N PRO A 122 -12.49 8.29 -15.75
CA PRO A 122 -11.49 8.14 -16.81
C PRO A 122 -10.41 9.23 -16.85
N GLU A 123 -10.74 10.48 -16.55
CA GLU A 123 -9.75 11.57 -16.53
C GLU A 123 -8.74 11.42 -15.39
N PHE A 124 -9.23 11.14 -14.18
CA PHE A 124 -8.36 10.88 -13.03
C PHE A 124 -7.49 9.64 -13.28
N MET A 125 -8.06 8.57 -13.86
CA MET A 125 -7.32 7.37 -14.24
C MET A 125 -6.14 7.70 -15.17
N ARG A 126 -6.34 8.51 -16.22
CA ARG A 126 -5.28 8.85 -17.18
C ARG A 126 -4.17 9.70 -16.56
N ASP A 127 -4.52 10.68 -15.72
CA ASP A 127 -3.54 11.46 -14.97
C ASP A 127 -2.70 10.53 -14.06
N GLN A 128 -3.36 9.70 -13.26
CA GLN A 128 -2.67 8.80 -12.34
C GLN A 128 -1.82 7.76 -13.07
N LEU A 129 -2.28 7.21 -14.20
CA LEU A 129 -1.48 6.31 -15.03
C LEU A 129 -0.24 7.04 -15.56
N THR A 130 -0.36 8.30 -16.01
CA THR A 130 0.79 9.09 -16.50
C THR A 130 1.84 9.25 -15.42
N ARG A 131 1.43 9.72 -14.23
CA ARG A 131 2.34 9.90 -13.09
C ARG A 131 2.94 8.59 -12.58
N SER A 132 2.17 7.49 -12.64
CA SER A 132 2.66 6.17 -12.25
C SER A 132 3.75 5.67 -13.19
N LEU A 133 3.56 5.83 -14.51
CA LEU A 133 4.57 5.48 -15.51
C LEU A 133 5.84 6.33 -15.39
N GLU A 134 5.69 7.62 -15.09
CA GLU A 134 6.80 8.52 -14.78
C GLU A 134 7.60 8.07 -13.56
N ARG A 135 6.93 7.77 -12.43
CA ARG A 135 7.59 7.28 -11.20
C ARG A 135 8.26 5.93 -11.40
N LEU A 136 7.60 5.01 -12.12
CA LEU A 136 8.14 3.69 -12.46
C LEU A 136 9.23 3.75 -13.54
N ASN A 137 9.44 4.91 -14.17
CA ASN A 137 10.34 5.12 -15.30
C ASN A 137 10.20 4.04 -16.41
N THR A 138 8.97 3.76 -16.82
CA THR A 138 8.64 2.76 -17.85
C THR A 138 7.55 3.28 -18.78
N LYS A 139 7.55 2.82 -20.04
CA LYS A 139 6.55 3.22 -21.03
C LYS A 139 5.18 2.57 -20.82
N PHE A 140 5.13 1.47 -20.06
CA PHE A 140 3.90 0.72 -19.82
C PHE A 140 3.91 0.01 -18.46
N ALA A 141 2.72 -0.23 -17.94
CA ALA A 141 2.45 -1.18 -16.87
C ALA A 141 1.87 -2.48 -17.46
N ASP A 142 2.17 -3.63 -16.87
CA ASP A 142 1.60 -4.89 -17.34
C ASP A 142 0.13 -4.98 -16.92
N ILE A 143 -0.17 -4.57 -15.69
CA ILE A 143 -1.52 -4.59 -15.13
C ILE A 143 -1.83 -3.25 -14.46
N LEU A 144 -2.98 -2.66 -14.79
CA LEU A 144 -3.53 -1.53 -14.05
C LEU A 144 -4.78 -1.96 -13.29
N PHE A 145 -4.71 -1.92 -11.96
CA PHE A 145 -5.84 -2.22 -11.10
C PHE A 145 -6.65 -0.96 -10.77
N ILE A 146 -7.97 -1.10 -10.82
CA ILE A 146 -8.91 -0.20 -10.15
C ILE A 146 -8.86 -0.54 -8.66
N HIS A 147 -8.46 0.41 -7.81
CA HIS A 147 -8.17 0.16 -6.40
C HIS A 147 -9.39 0.50 -5.53
N ASN A 148 -9.98 -0.51 -4.92
CA ASN A 148 -11.10 -0.46 -3.96
C ASN A 148 -12.31 0.38 -4.44
N PRO A 149 -12.91 0.08 -5.60
CA PRO A 149 -14.10 0.77 -6.09
C PRO A 149 -15.30 0.73 -5.11
N GLU A 150 -15.33 -0.24 -4.19
CA GLU A 150 -16.34 -0.35 -3.14
C GLU A 150 -16.38 0.85 -2.18
N TYR A 151 -15.38 1.73 -2.16
CA TYR A 151 -15.41 2.96 -1.36
C TYR A 151 -16.60 3.86 -1.73
N PHE A 152 -17.07 3.76 -2.98
CA PHE A 152 -18.35 4.36 -3.37
C PHE A 152 -19.49 3.84 -2.49
N LEU A 153 -19.67 2.51 -2.41
CA LEU A 153 -20.72 1.88 -1.60
C LEU A 153 -20.56 2.21 -0.11
N MET A 154 -19.33 2.17 0.41
CA MET A 154 -19.07 2.51 1.81
C MET A 154 -19.42 3.97 2.13
N SER A 155 -19.29 4.87 1.15
CA SER A 155 -19.62 6.29 1.32
C SER A 155 -21.12 6.57 1.21
N THR A 156 -21.86 5.82 0.37
CA THR A 156 -23.27 6.06 0.05
C THR A 156 -24.23 5.18 0.85
N VAL A 157 -23.76 4.03 1.35
CA VAL A 157 -24.55 3.08 2.13
C VAL A 157 -24.01 3.03 3.55
N ARG A 158 -24.50 3.95 4.41
CA ARG A 158 -24.04 4.13 5.79
C ARG A 158 -24.98 3.58 6.87
N ASP A 159 -26.27 3.40 6.59
CA ASP A 159 -27.30 3.05 7.59
C ASP A 159 -28.39 2.09 7.09
N VAL A 160 -28.96 1.31 8.02
CA VAL A 160 -29.64 0.01 7.80
C VAL A 160 -31.14 0.11 7.45
N LYS A 161 -31.73 1.30 7.43
CA LYS A 161 -33.20 1.43 7.56
C LYS A 161 -34.06 1.26 6.30
N ASP A 162 -33.47 1.01 5.13
CA ASP A 162 -34.17 0.51 3.93
C ASP A 162 -33.14 -0.11 2.97
N ILE A 163 -32.42 -1.12 3.49
CA ILE A 163 -31.08 -1.44 3.00
C ILE A 163 -31.07 -2.07 1.60
N GLU A 164 -32.03 -2.93 1.25
CA GLU A 164 -31.87 -3.78 0.08
C GLU A 164 -32.06 -3.00 -1.24
N VAL A 165 -33.09 -2.15 -1.32
CA VAL A 165 -33.36 -1.33 -2.51
C VAL A 165 -32.26 -0.29 -2.73
N ASN A 166 -31.78 0.35 -1.66
CA ASN A 166 -30.69 1.32 -1.76
C ASN A 166 -29.34 0.66 -2.11
N VAL A 167 -29.02 -0.51 -1.53
CA VAL A 167 -27.80 -1.26 -1.88
C VAL A 167 -27.78 -1.60 -3.36
N LYS A 168 -28.85 -2.21 -3.89
CA LYS A 168 -28.94 -2.58 -5.32
C LYS A 168 -28.81 -1.35 -6.22
N LYS A 169 -29.48 -0.24 -5.88
CA LYS A 169 -29.35 1.03 -6.61
C LYS A 169 -27.90 1.52 -6.66
N HIS A 170 -27.21 1.58 -5.52
CA HIS A 170 -25.83 2.06 -5.47
C HIS A 170 -24.84 1.07 -6.11
N GLN A 171 -25.07 -0.23 -6.02
CA GLN A 171 -24.32 -1.22 -6.79
C GLN A 171 -24.44 -1.00 -8.29
N ASN A 172 -25.66 -0.74 -8.80
CA ASN A 172 -25.87 -0.44 -10.22
C ASN A 172 -25.12 0.83 -10.65
N ILE A 173 -25.17 1.90 -9.86
CA ILE A 173 -24.41 3.12 -10.14
C ILE A 173 -22.91 2.83 -10.20
N LEU A 174 -22.38 2.02 -9.27
CA LEU A 174 -20.97 1.64 -9.29
C LEU A 174 -20.61 0.85 -10.56
N LEU A 175 -21.47 -0.09 -10.98
CA LEU A 175 -21.29 -0.86 -12.21
C LEU A 175 -21.34 0.04 -13.47
N GLU A 176 -22.19 1.06 -13.51
CA GLU A 176 -22.23 2.05 -14.60
C GLU A 176 -20.94 2.87 -14.68
N ARG A 177 -20.40 3.29 -13.53
CA ARG A 177 -19.09 3.96 -13.45
C ARG A 177 -17.97 3.06 -13.95
N LEU A 178 -17.99 1.77 -13.56
CA LEU A 178 -17.03 0.77 -14.05
C LEU A 178 -17.15 0.52 -15.55
N ALA A 179 -18.36 0.47 -16.11
CA ALA A 179 -18.57 0.32 -17.55
C ALA A 179 -17.93 1.47 -18.34
N THR A 180 -18.15 2.71 -17.91
CA THR A 180 -17.54 3.91 -18.50
C THR A 180 -16.01 3.86 -18.43
N LEU A 181 -15.49 3.39 -17.30
CA LEU A 181 -14.06 3.25 -17.08
C LEU A 181 -13.42 2.14 -17.92
N PHE A 182 -14.09 1.00 -18.11
CA PHE A 182 -13.60 -0.09 -18.94
C PHE A 182 -13.35 0.38 -20.38
N GLU A 183 -14.23 1.21 -20.95
CA GLU A 183 -13.99 1.80 -22.27
C GLU A 183 -12.70 2.64 -22.30
N ALA A 184 -12.43 3.41 -21.25
CA ALA A 184 -11.21 4.20 -21.17
C ALA A 184 -9.96 3.31 -21.02
N LEU A 185 -10.04 2.22 -20.25
CA LEU A 185 -8.95 1.27 -20.06
C LEU A 185 -8.63 0.50 -21.35
N GLU A 186 -9.64 0.09 -22.12
CA GLU A 186 -9.45 -0.52 -23.44
C GLU A 186 -8.68 0.41 -24.39
N ARG A 187 -8.97 1.72 -24.36
CA ARG A 187 -8.18 2.70 -25.13
C ARG A 187 -6.73 2.81 -24.65
N GLU A 188 -6.48 2.70 -23.35
CA GLU A 188 -5.10 2.71 -22.82
C GLU A 188 -4.33 1.43 -23.19
N ILE A 189 -5.03 0.30 -23.39
CA ILE A 189 -4.45 -0.91 -24.02
C ILE A 189 -4.09 -0.65 -25.47
N GLU A 190 -4.97 -0.01 -26.25
CA GLU A 190 -4.68 0.31 -27.66
C GLU A 190 -3.49 1.27 -27.81
N LYS A 191 -3.35 2.23 -26.88
CA LYS A 191 -2.18 3.10 -26.78
C LYS A 191 -0.91 2.39 -26.28
N GLY A 192 -1.04 1.13 -25.84
CA GLY A 192 0.07 0.32 -25.35
C GLY A 192 0.62 0.76 -24.00
N ARG A 193 -0.09 1.63 -23.26
CA ARG A 193 0.31 2.14 -21.94
C ARG A 193 0.05 1.13 -20.82
N ILE A 194 -0.91 0.25 -21.02
CA ILE A 194 -1.16 -0.92 -20.17
C ILE A 194 -1.30 -2.17 -21.05
N ARG A 195 -1.03 -3.37 -20.51
CA ARG A 195 -1.26 -4.64 -21.24
C ARG A 195 -2.61 -5.25 -20.90
N ALA A 196 -3.03 -5.14 -19.66
CA ALA A 196 -4.31 -5.57 -19.16
C ALA A 196 -4.75 -4.67 -18.00
N TYR A 197 -6.01 -4.82 -17.58
CA TYR A 197 -6.52 -4.20 -16.36
C TYR A 197 -7.24 -5.22 -15.48
N GLY A 198 -7.49 -4.80 -14.24
CA GLY A 198 -8.18 -5.60 -13.25
C GLY A 198 -8.86 -4.77 -12.18
N ILE A 199 -9.51 -5.44 -11.24
CA ILE A 199 -10.07 -4.80 -10.03
C ILE A 199 -9.38 -5.39 -8.80
N SER A 200 -8.79 -4.51 -7.99
CA SER A 200 -8.30 -4.84 -6.65
C SER A 200 -9.37 -4.40 -5.65
N SER A 201 -10.08 -5.33 -5.02
CA SER A 201 -11.20 -5.02 -4.13
C SER A 201 -11.16 -5.88 -2.87
N ASN A 202 -11.35 -5.24 -1.72
CA ASN A 202 -11.60 -5.95 -0.47
C ASN A 202 -12.98 -6.59 -0.44
N SER A 203 -13.94 -6.05 -1.19
CA SER A 203 -15.31 -6.56 -1.19
C SER A 203 -15.43 -7.97 -1.78
N PHE A 204 -14.45 -8.41 -2.58
CA PHE A 204 -14.42 -9.76 -3.14
C PHE A 204 -14.19 -10.84 -2.09
N SER A 205 -13.73 -10.49 -0.88
CA SER A 205 -13.68 -11.44 0.24
C SER A 205 -14.94 -11.43 1.11
N LEU A 206 -15.94 -10.59 0.79
CA LEU A 206 -17.18 -10.48 1.54
C LEU A 206 -18.27 -11.41 0.98
N LYS A 207 -19.23 -11.76 1.84
CA LYS A 207 -20.47 -12.42 1.42
C LYS A 207 -21.31 -11.46 0.55
N PRO A 208 -22.05 -11.92 -0.48
CA PRO A 208 -22.90 -11.05 -1.29
C PRO A 208 -24.03 -10.34 -0.54
N SER A 209 -24.41 -10.86 0.63
CA SER A 209 -25.37 -10.18 1.52
C SER A 209 -24.79 -8.95 2.21
N ASN A 210 -23.48 -8.72 2.12
CA ASN A 210 -22.85 -7.54 2.67
C ASN A 210 -23.20 -6.30 1.83
N ALA A 211 -23.61 -5.23 2.50
CA ALA A 211 -24.03 -3.97 1.86
C ALA A 211 -22.94 -3.29 1.01
N HIS A 212 -21.67 -3.61 1.26
CA HIS A 212 -20.51 -3.08 0.53
C HIS A 212 -19.90 -4.08 -0.46
N PHE A 213 -20.60 -5.18 -0.75
CA PHE A 213 -20.21 -6.14 -1.75
C PHE A 213 -20.28 -5.52 -3.16
N LEU A 214 -19.20 -5.59 -3.94
CA LEU A 214 -19.20 -5.28 -5.37
C LEU A 214 -19.67 -6.52 -6.15
N PRO A 215 -20.83 -6.46 -6.83
CA PRO A 215 -21.24 -7.54 -7.72
C PRO A 215 -20.21 -7.73 -8.83
N TYR A 216 -19.77 -8.97 -9.05
CA TYR A 216 -18.70 -9.27 -10.00
C TYR A 216 -19.19 -10.01 -11.24
N GLU A 217 -20.36 -10.66 -11.18
CA GLU A 217 -20.87 -11.60 -12.18
C GLU A 217 -21.04 -10.96 -13.57
N GLY A 218 -21.33 -9.65 -13.63
CA GLY A 218 -21.50 -8.90 -14.88
C GLY A 218 -20.22 -8.30 -15.47
N LEU A 219 -19.09 -8.32 -14.75
CA LEU A 219 -17.91 -7.53 -15.12
C LEU A 219 -17.29 -7.94 -16.45
N VAL A 220 -17.25 -9.24 -16.74
CA VAL A 220 -16.69 -9.78 -17.99
C VAL A 220 -17.54 -9.37 -19.19
N LYS A 221 -18.86 -9.43 -19.05
CA LYS A 221 -19.80 -8.95 -20.08
C LYS A 221 -19.64 -7.45 -20.33
N MET A 222 -19.47 -6.65 -19.27
CA MET A 222 -19.21 -5.22 -19.39
C MET A 222 -17.88 -4.94 -20.10
N ALA A 223 -16.81 -5.67 -19.77
CA ALA A 223 -15.51 -5.53 -20.43
C ALA A 223 -15.57 -5.89 -21.92
N ALA A 224 -16.27 -6.97 -22.27
CA ALA A 224 -16.51 -7.35 -23.67
C ALA A 224 -17.25 -6.25 -24.44
N ALA A 225 -18.31 -5.68 -23.86
CA ALA A 225 -19.05 -4.58 -24.49
C ALA A 225 -18.19 -3.32 -24.68
N ALA A 226 -17.36 -2.98 -23.69
CA ALA A 226 -16.42 -1.87 -23.78
C ALA A 226 -15.40 -2.06 -24.91
N PHE A 227 -14.84 -3.26 -25.04
CA PHE A 227 -13.90 -3.59 -26.12
C PHE A 227 -14.54 -3.45 -27.51
N GLU A 228 -15.73 -4.02 -27.72
CA GLU A 228 -16.42 -3.94 -29.01
C GLU A 228 -16.73 -2.49 -29.40
N LYS A 229 -17.14 -1.67 -28.43
CA LYS A 229 -17.40 -0.24 -28.66
C LYS A 229 -16.14 0.51 -29.06
N VAL A 230 -15.02 0.30 -28.38
CA VAL A 230 -13.73 0.95 -28.70
C VAL A 230 -13.24 0.51 -30.08
N ARG A 231 -13.34 -0.78 -30.42
CA ARG A 231 -13.01 -1.28 -31.76
C ARG A 231 -13.87 -0.68 -32.85
N GLY A 232 -15.19 -0.61 -32.65
CA GLY A 232 -16.12 -0.05 -33.63
C GLY A 232 -15.81 1.42 -33.92
N GLN A 233 -15.52 2.21 -32.90
CA GLN A 233 -15.15 3.62 -33.05
C GLN A 233 -13.84 3.81 -33.80
N LYS A 234 -12.83 2.97 -33.53
CA LYS A 234 -11.57 3.01 -34.26
C LYS A 234 -11.73 2.69 -35.74
N GLN A 235 -12.57 1.71 -36.06
CA GLN A 235 -12.87 1.36 -37.45
C GLN A 235 -13.54 2.55 -38.16
N GLN A 236 -14.51 3.20 -37.51
CA GLN A 236 -15.15 4.41 -38.03
C GLN A 236 -14.17 5.58 -38.23
N GLU A 237 -13.25 5.80 -37.28
CA GLU A 237 -12.21 6.83 -37.39
C GLU A 237 -11.27 6.57 -38.57
N HIS A 238 -10.88 5.31 -38.78
CA HIS A 238 -10.04 4.88 -39.90
C HIS A 238 -10.74 5.02 -41.25
N ASP A 239 -12.02 4.67 -41.32
CA ASP A 239 -12.81 4.79 -42.55
C ASP A 239 -13.01 6.27 -42.91
N ARG A 240 -13.34 7.12 -41.93
CA ARG A 240 -13.41 8.58 -42.12
C ARG A 240 -12.07 9.18 -42.57
N TYR A 241 -10.95 8.70 -42.02
CA TYR A 241 -9.62 9.15 -42.44
C TYR A 241 -9.34 8.80 -43.91
N LYS A 242 -9.70 7.58 -44.34
CA LYS A 242 -9.59 7.17 -45.75
C LYS A 242 -10.47 7.99 -46.67
N GLU A 243 -11.71 8.27 -46.28
CA GLU A 243 -12.62 9.13 -47.05
C GLU A 243 -12.04 10.55 -47.22
N ASN A 244 -11.51 11.14 -46.14
CA ASN A 244 -10.86 12.45 -46.21
C ASN A 244 -9.62 12.45 -47.11
N LEU A 245 -8.80 11.38 -47.09
CA LEU A 245 -7.67 11.24 -48.01
C LEU A 245 -8.12 11.18 -49.47
N GLN A 246 -9.18 10.44 -49.77
CA GLN A 246 -9.73 10.37 -51.13
C GLN A 246 -10.29 11.72 -51.61
N LEU A 247 -10.92 12.49 -50.72
CA LEU A 247 -11.38 13.85 -51.04
C LEU A 247 -10.20 14.78 -51.34
N LEU A 248 -9.15 14.76 -50.52
CA LEU A 248 -7.93 15.55 -50.74
C LEU A 248 -7.21 15.16 -52.04
N GLU A 249 -7.17 13.87 -52.40
CA GLU A 249 -6.62 13.40 -53.67
C GLU A 249 -7.44 13.91 -54.86
N LYS A 250 -8.78 13.89 -54.76
CA LYS A 250 -9.66 14.46 -55.79
C LYS A 250 -9.47 15.96 -55.94
N GLU A 251 -9.39 16.71 -54.84
CA GLU A 251 -9.14 18.15 -54.85
C GLU A 251 -7.78 18.50 -55.47
N ARG A 252 -6.74 17.71 -55.17
CA ARG A 252 -5.42 17.85 -55.81
C ARG A 252 -5.45 17.53 -57.30
N ALA A 253 -6.19 16.50 -57.72
CA ALA A 253 -6.35 16.17 -59.14
C ALA A 253 -7.08 17.28 -59.91
N VAL A 254 -8.11 17.88 -59.32
CA VAL A 254 -8.84 19.04 -59.90
C VAL A 254 -7.95 20.29 -59.95
N SER A 255 -7.13 20.52 -58.91
CA SER A 255 -6.18 21.64 -58.87
C SER A 255 -5.06 21.48 -59.90
N ALA A 256 -4.53 20.26 -60.06
CA ALA A 256 -3.53 19.96 -61.10
C ALA A 256 -4.11 20.10 -62.52
N ALA A 257 -5.36 19.68 -62.73
CA ALA A 257 -6.04 19.84 -64.03
C ALA A 257 -6.33 21.32 -64.37
N THR A 258 -6.49 22.19 -63.37
CA THR A 258 -6.66 23.64 -63.57
C THR A 258 -5.33 24.36 -63.78
N GLU A 259 -4.24 23.91 -63.14
CA GLU A 259 -2.88 24.41 -63.40
C GLU A 259 -2.34 23.97 -64.79
N GLU A 260 -2.68 22.77 -65.27
CA GLU A 260 -2.31 22.31 -66.62
C GLU A 260 -3.02 23.09 -67.75
N THR A 261 -4.09 23.84 -67.47
CA THR A 261 -4.70 24.75 -68.45
C THR A 261 -3.97 26.08 -68.62
N ASN A 262 -2.92 26.36 -67.84
CA ASN A 262 -2.24 27.67 -67.85
C ASN A 262 -0.72 27.63 -68.05
N THR A 263 -0.15 26.51 -68.50
CA THR A 263 1.29 26.46 -68.85
C THR A 263 1.54 25.76 -70.18
N ILE A 264 2.06 26.52 -71.15
CA ILE A 264 2.60 26.03 -72.42
C ILE A 264 3.88 25.23 -72.11
N LYS A 265 3.86 23.94 -72.41
CA LYS A 265 5.00 23.02 -72.25
C LYS A 265 5.82 22.94 -73.55
N PRO A 266 7.16 23.15 -73.54
CA PRO A 266 8.03 22.77 -74.64
C PRO A 266 8.45 21.28 -74.54
N PRO A 267 8.97 20.68 -75.62
CA PRO A 267 8.98 19.23 -75.79
C PRO A 267 10.10 18.51 -75.03
N SER A 268 9.82 17.25 -74.73
CA SER A 268 10.66 16.27 -74.06
C SER A 268 11.82 15.75 -74.92
N PRO A 269 12.87 15.23 -74.27
CA PRO A 269 13.62 14.11 -74.82
C PRO A 269 13.63 12.88 -73.90
N SER A 270 13.94 11.77 -74.56
CA SER A 270 13.82 10.38 -74.17
C SER A 270 14.88 9.84 -73.20
N SER A 271 14.49 8.78 -72.49
CA SER A 271 15.15 7.44 -72.47
C SER A 271 15.70 6.90 -71.13
N LYS A 272 15.45 5.59 -70.98
CA LYS A 272 16.24 4.51 -70.33
C LYS A 272 16.17 4.27 -68.81
N ALA A 273 15.42 3.20 -68.48
CA ALA A 273 15.86 1.90 -67.98
C ALA A 273 16.57 1.72 -66.61
N THR A 274 16.00 0.77 -65.85
CA THR A 274 16.59 -0.25 -64.94
C THR A 274 17.32 0.17 -63.66
N SER A 275 16.83 -0.29 -62.49
CA SER A 275 17.27 -1.57 -61.89
C SER A 275 16.63 -1.82 -60.51
N THR A 276 16.25 -3.08 -60.32
CA THR A 276 15.79 -3.72 -59.08
C THR A 276 17.00 -4.22 -58.28
N SER A 277 16.99 -4.04 -56.95
CA SER A 277 17.90 -4.75 -56.04
C SER A 277 17.15 -5.29 -54.82
N THR A 278 16.94 -6.60 -54.83
CA THR A 278 16.55 -7.45 -53.72
C THR A 278 17.75 -7.68 -52.79
N SER A 279 17.62 -7.41 -51.49
CA SER A 279 18.54 -7.90 -50.46
C SER A 279 17.87 -8.99 -49.62
N THR A 280 18.43 -10.18 -49.69
CA THR A 280 18.11 -11.38 -48.91
C THR A 280 18.58 -11.24 -47.46
N SER A 281 17.69 -11.47 -46.50
CA SER A 281 18.02 -11.59 -45.07
C SER A 281 18.29 -13.05 -44.69
N HIS A 282 19.38 -13.29 -43.96
CA HIS A 282 19.65 -14.58 -43.33
C HIS A 282 18.82 -14.72 -42.05
N HIS A 283 17.84 -15.62 -42.03
CA HIS A 283 17.11 -16.04 -40.85
C HIS A 283 17.80 -17.26 -40.21
N MET A 284 18.38 -17.05 -39.02
CA MET A 284 18.69 -18.13 -38.09
C MET A 284 17.39 -18.60 -37.41
N LYS A 285 17.17 -19.91 -37.36
CA LYS A 285 16.02 -20.54 -36.71
C LYS A 285 16.14 -20.41 -35.19
N HIS A 286 15.32 -19.54 -34.59
CA HIS A 286 15.00 -19.59 -33.17
C HIS A 286 13.98 -20.71 -32.90
N PRO A 287 14.01 -21.33 -31.70
CA PRO A 287 13.10 -22.40 -31.31
C PRO A 287 11.64 -21.92 -31.39
N THR A 288 10.78 -22.83 -31.85
CA THR A 288 9.35 -22.63 -32.08
C THR A 288 8.66 -22.01 -30.87
N ALA A 289 8.12 -20.81 -31.05
CA ALA A 289 7.25 -20.15 -30.09
C ALA A 289 6.05 -21.05 -29.76
N PRO A 290 5.63 -21.12 -28.49
CA PRO A 290 4.40 -21.83 -28.12
C PRO A 290 3.22 -21.26 -28.91
N GLN A 291 2.31 -22.14 -29.33
CA GLN A 291 1.19 -21.78 -30.18
C GLN A 291 0.36 -20.64 -29.56
N PRO A 292 -0.10 -19.67 -30.37
CA PRO A 292 -0.86 -18.53 -29.88
C PRO A 292 -2.21 -19.00 -29.32
N THR A 293 -2.32 -19.00 -27.99
CA THR A 293 -3.60 -19.10 -27.30
C THR A 293 -4.52 -17.98 -27.80
N LYS A 294 -5.74 -18.35 -28.25
CA LYS A 294 -6.77 -17.42 -28.75
C LYS A 294 -6.90 -16.21 -27.81
N ARG A 295 -6.84 -15.00 -28.37
CA ARG A 295 -7.02 -13.73 -27.65
C ARG A 295 -8.27 -13.79 -26.77
N THR A 296 -8.14 -13.40 -25.50
CA THR A 296 -9.28 -12.91 -24.73
C THR A 296 -9.85 -11.70 -25.48
N THR A 297 -11.18 -11.61 -25.58
CA THR A 297 -11.86 -10.57 -26.39
C THR A 297 -11.82 -9.19 -25.74
N HIS A 298 -11.24 -9.03 -24.55
CA HIS A 298 -11.13 -7.76 -23.82
C HIS A 298 -9.88 -7.76 -22.91
N GLY A 299 -9.58 -6.60 -22.34
CA GLY A 299 -8.44 -6.32 -21.46
C GLY A 299 -8.63 -6.64 -19.98
N LEU A 300 -9.87 -6.83 -19.51
CA LEU A 300 -10.13 -7.31 -18.14
C LEU A 300 -9.54 -8.72 -17.99
N GLY A 301 -8.48 -8.86 -17.21
CA GLY A 301 -7.78 -10.14 -17.06
C GLY A 301 -7.52 -10.56 -15.61
N PHE A 302 -7.74 -9.67 -14.64
CA PHE A 302 -7.25 -9.86 -13.28
C PHE A 302 -8.24 -9.42 -12.22
N LEU A 303 -8.40 -10.22 -11.17
CA LEU A 303 -8.92 -9.78 -9.88
C LEU A 303 -7.79 -9.83 -8.84
N GLN A 304 -7.76 -8.86 -7.96
CA GLN A 304 -6.95 -8.89 -6.75
C GLN A 304 -7.86 -8.76 -5.53
N MET A 305 -7.64 -9.59 -4.53
CA MET A 305 -8.49 -9.64 -3.35
C MET A 305 -7.78 -10.17 -2.10
N PRO A 306 -8.24 -9.78 -0.89
CA PRO A 306 -7.80 -10.43 0.32
C PRO A 306 -8.17 -11.91 0.33
N GLY A 307 -7.28 -12.75 0.85
CA GLY A 307 -7.55 -14.16 1.10
C GLY A 307 -6.45 -14.74 1.97
N ASN A 308 -6.82 -15.60 2.91
CA ASN A 308 -5.90 -16.30 3.79
C ASN A 308 -6.57 -17.54 4.39
N LEU A 309 -5.80 -18.34 5.11
CA LEU A 309 -6.23 -19.61 5.70
C LEU A 309 -7.47 -19.49 6.58
N LEU A 310 -7.73 -18.31 7.17
CA LEU A 310 -8.90 -18.10 8.03
C LEU A 310 -10.08 -17.40 7.32
N GLU A 311 -9.85 -16.78 6.16
CA GLU A 311 -10.81 -15.98 5.39
C GLU A 311 -10.95 -16.52 3.96
N MET A 312 -11.56 -17.72 3.83
CA MET A 312 -11.66 -18.45 2.56
C MET A 312 -12.90 -18.15 1.71
N GLU A 313 -13.88 -17.39 2.23
CA GLU A 313 -15.15 -17.08 1.55
C GLU A 313 -14.93 -16.59 0.11
N GLY A 314 -14.03 -15.61 -0.05
CA GLY A 314 -13.72 -15.05 -1.37
C GLY A 314 -12.97 -16.01 -2.29
N VAL A 315 -12.05 -16.82 -1.75
CA VAL A 315 -11.28 -17.80 -2.53
C VAL A 315 -12.20 -18.89 -3.08
N LEU A 316 -13.13 -19.40 -2.26
CA LEU A 316 -14.05 -20.46 -2.65
C LEU A 316 -15.18 -19.99 -3.59
N ARG A 317 -15.37 -18.67 -3.73
CA ARG A 317 -16.49 -18.10 -4.50
C ARG A 317 -16.04 -17.17 -5.61
N THR A 318 -15.50 -16.00 -5.26
CA THR A 318 -15.12 -14.97 -6.23
C THR A 318 -13.95 -15.43 -7.06
N ALA A 319 -12.91 -16.02 -6.45
CA ALA A 319 -11.77 -16.52 -7.20
C ALA A 319 -12.17 -17.71 -8.10
N LYS A 320 -13.00 -18.64 -7.58
CA LYS A 320 -13.56 -19.74 -8.38
C LYS A 320 -14.37 -19.24 -9.59
N TRP A 321 -15.24 -18.25 -9.38
CA TRP A 321 -15.97 -17.60 -10.49
C TRP A 321 -15.02 -16.96 -11.49
N ALA A 322 -14.04 -16.18 -11.02
CA ALA A 322 -13.08 -15.49 -11.86
C ALA A 322 -12.31 -16.46 -12.75
N LYS A 323 -11.88 -17.60 -12.18
CA LYS A 323 -11.21 -18.67 -12.93
C LYS A 323 -12.11 -19.26 -14.01
N GLY A 324 -13.39 -19.51 -13.68
CA GLY A 324 -14.40 -19.95 -14.65
C GLY A 324 -14.67 -18.96 -15.79
N GLN A 325 -14.32 -17.69 -15.61
CA GLN A 325 -14.37 -16.65 -16.65
C GLN A 325 -13.03 -16.44 -17.37
N GLY A 326 -11.99 -17.22 -17.07
CA GLY A 326 -10.66 -17.06 -17.64
C GLY A 326 -9.87 -15.86 -17.09
N LEU A 327 -10.30 -15.29 -15.96
CA LEU A 327 -9.56 -14.26 -15.23
C LEU A 327 -8.52 -14.91 -14.31
N ARG A 328 -7.43 -14.19 -14.05
CA ARG A 328 -6.41 -14.58 -13.09
C ARG A 328 -6.65 -13.91 -11.74
N VAL A 329 -6.30 -14.58 -10.65
CA VAL A 329 -6.57 -14.08 -9.29
C VAL A 329 -5.29 -13.92 -8.49
N PHE A 330 -5.07 -12.70 -7.99
CA PHE A 330 -4.00 -12.40 -7.06
C PHE A 330 -4.55 -12.24 -5.64
N ILE A 331 -3.92 -12.95 -4.70
CA ILE A 331 -4.28 -12.86 -3.29
C ILE A 331 -3.34 -11.90 -2.58
N ASN A 332 -3.89 -10.84 -2.00
CA ASN A 332 -3.19 -9.99 -1.04
C ASN A 332 -3.60 -10.34 0.39
N ARG A 333 -2.84 -9.83 1.36
CA ARG A 333 -3.08 -10.09 2.79
C ARG A 333 -3.08 -11.61 3.17
N PRO A 334 -2.16 -12.43 2.64
CA PRO A 334 -2.19 -13.87 2.90
C PRO A 334 -1.89 -14.28 4.34
N LEU A 335 -1.20 -13.42 5.10
CA LEU A 335 -0.76 -13.71 6.47
C LEU A 335 -1.42 -12.82 7.53
N ASN A 336 -2.44 -12.04 7.18
CA ASN A 336 -3.14 -11.18 8.14
C ASN A 336 -4.65 -11.41 8.01
N ALA A 337 -5.24 -12.10 8.97
CA ALA A 337 -6.68 -12.32 8.98
C ALA A 337 -7.38 -11.25 9.81
N MET A 338 -8.56 -10.83 9.37
CA MET A 338 -9.36 -9.80 10.04
C MET A 338 -10.82 -10.23 10.11
N SER A 339 -11.33 -10.54 11.30
CA SER A 339 -12.73 -10.89 11.49
C SER A 339 -13.33 -10.16 12.69
N PRO A 340 -14.62 -9.77 12.65
CA PRO A 340 -15.34 -9.36 13.84
C PRO A 340 -15.34 -10.43 14.95
N GLU A 341 -15.24 -11.71 14.60
CA GLU A 341 -15.35 -12.84 15.55
C GLU A 341 -14.11 -13.00 16.44
N TYR A 342 -12.92 -12.74 15.90
CA TYR A 342 -11.65 -13.03 16.57
C TYR A 342 -10.61 -11.90 16.47
N GLY A 343 -11.03 -10.74 15.94
CA GLY A 343 -10.18 -9.58 15.73
C GLY A 343 -9.14 -9.78 14.61
N ALA A 344 -8.09 -8.96 14.65
CA ALA A 344 -6.97 -9.06 13.72
C ALA A 344 -5.94 -10.07 14.23
N VAL A 345 -5.54 -11.02 13.38
CA VAL A 345 -4.54 -12.05 13.72
C VAL A 345 -3.51 -12.19 12.61
N ARG A 346 -2.25 -12.41 12.98
CA ARG A 346 -1.20 -12.73 12.04
C ARG A 346 -0.98 -14.24 11.97
N LEU A 347 -1.05 -14.79 10.75
CA LEU A 347 -0.72 -16.18 10.47
C LEU A 347 0.80 -16.32 10.40
N ALA A 348 1.46 -16.42 11.55
CA ALA A 348 2.90 -16.65 11.64
C ALA A 348 3.27 -17.42 12.92
N SER A 349 4.29 -18.25 12.79
CA SER A 349 4.94 -18.92 13.91
C SER A 349 6.03 -18.03 14.49
N TYR A 350 6.00 -17.84 15.80
CA TYR A 350 7.00 -17.10 16.55
C TYR A 350 7.69 -18.03 17.56
N PRO A 351 9.01 -17.86 17.77
CA PRO A 351 9.72 -18.66 18.76
C PRO A 351 9.28 -18.31 20.18
N GLU A 352 9.62 -19.19 21.13
CA GLU A 352 9.48 -18.90 22.54
C GLU A 352 10.22 -17.61 22.94
N PRO A 353 9.66 -16.79 23.85
CA PRO A 353 10.30 -15.58 24.34
C PRO A 353 11.66 -15.88 24.97
N GLN A 354 12.64 -15.03 24.70
CA GLN A 354 14.00 -15.16 25.22
C GLN A 354 14.14 -14.42 26.57
N SER A 355 15.23 -14.69 27.29
CA SER A 355 15.55 -13.95 28.51
C SER A 355 16.03 -12.52 28.22
N PRO A 356 15.63 -11.51 29.03
CA PRO A 356 14.70 -11.63 30.15
C PRO A 356 13.27 -11.91 29.66
N THR A 357 12.57 -12.83 30.34
CA THR A 357 11.16 -13.10 30.04
C THR A 357 10.32 -11.85 30.28
N TYR A 358 9.10 -11.83 29.73
CA TYR A 358 8.16 -10.74 29.98
C TYR A 358 7.97 -10.48 31.47
N GLU A 359 7.77 -11.52 32.28
CA GLU A 359 7.55 -11.40 33.72
C GLU A 359 8.77 -10.85 34.45
N GLN A 360 9.98 -11.24 34.01
CA GLN A 360 11.24 -10.71 34.56
C GLN A 360 11.40 -9.23 34.22
N ALA A 361 11.19 -8.85 32.97
CA ALA A 361 11.32 -7.47 32.52
C ALA A 361 10.24 -6.57 33.12
N HIS A 362 8.99 -7.04 33.19
CA HIS A 362 7.86 -6.35 33.81
C HIS A 362 8.11 -6.08 35.29
N ARG A 363 8.45 -7.11 36.07
CA ARG A 363 8.75 -6.96 37.50
C ARG A 363 9.91 -6.00 37.73
N HIS A 364 11.01 -6.18 36.99
CA HIS A 364 12.19 -5.34 37.17
C HIS A 364 11.93 -3.87 36.83
N LEU A 365 11.12 -3.59 35.80
CA LEU A 365 10.72 -2.24 35.45
C LEU A 365 9.84 -1.61 36.53
N LEU A 366 8.79 -2.31 36.99
CA LEU A 366 7.90 -1.80 38.05
C LEU A 366 8.64 -1.54 39.37
N ASP A 367 9.53 -2.46 39.78
CA ASP A 367 10.36 -2.29 40.98
C ASP A 367 11.26 -1.04 40.86
N THR A 368 11.82 -0.80 39.67
CA THR A 368 12.68 0.36 39.41
C THR A 368 11.87 1.67 39.42
N LEU A 369 10.70 1.70 38.76
CA LEU A 369 9.81 2.86 38.74
C LEU A 369 9.33 3.21 40.16
N SER A 370 8.93 2.20 40.95
CA SER A 370 8.54 2.36 42.34
C SER A 370 9.70 2.93 43.17
N THR A 371 10.90 2.34 43.07
CA THR A 371 12.09 2.82 43.79
C THR A 371 12.42 4.27 43.45
N LEU A 372 12.36 4.65 42.18
CA LEU A 372 12.60 6.02 41.74
C LEU A 372 11.54 7.00 42.22
N SER A 373 10.26 6.59 42.21
CA SER A 373 9.15 7.38 42.74
C SER A 373 9.37 7.73 44.22
N HIS A 374 9.83 6.76 45.03
CA HIS A 374 10.13 6.96 46.45
C HIS A 374 11.35 7.87 46.68
N HIS A 375 12.43 7.68 45.91
CA HIS A 375 13.67 8.45 46.09
C HIS A 375 13.63 9.86 45.47
N ARG A 376 12.74 10.09 44.49
CA ARG A 376 12.64 11.34 43.72
C ARG A 376 11.20 11.80 43.68
N ALA A 377 10.75 12.49 44.74
CA ALA A 377 9.38 12.99 44.85
C ALA A 377 8.91 13.82 43.63
N TYR A 378 9.84 14.54 42.99
CA TYR A 378 9.49 15.27 41.78
C TYR A 378 9.19 14.35 40.58
N LEU A 379 9.73 13.13 40.46
CA LEU A 379 9.41 12.20 39.37
C LEU A 379 8.17 11.34 39.64
N ALA A 380 7.71 11.27 40.88
CA ALA A 380 6.63 10.37 41.31
C ALA A 380 5.37 10.40 40.41
N PRO A 381 4.85 11.57 39.97
CA PRO A 381 3.67 11.59 39.10
C PRO A 381 3.90 10.94 37.73
N ASN A 382 5.10 11.09 37.16
CA ASN A 382 5.43 10.47 35.87
C ASN A 382 5.65 8.96 36.03
N MET A 383 6.31 8.54 37.12
CA MET A 383 6.52 7.12 37.40
C MET A 383 5.19 6.40 37.63
N GLN A 384 4.25 7.04 38.36
CA GLN A 384 2.93 6.48 38.58
C GLN A 384 2.15 6.29 37.28
N ARG A 385 2.14 7.30 36.39
CA ARG A 385 1.50 7.17 35.06
C ARG A 385 2.12 6.08 34.21
N LEU A 386 3.45 5.97 34.21
CA LEU A 386 4.14 4.88 33.52
C LEU A 386 3.75 3.51 34.08
N THR A 387 3.64 3.39 35.41
CA THR A 387 3.14 2.17 36.05
C THR A 387 1.72 1.85 35.61
N GLU A 388 0.80 2.82 35.59
CA GLU A 388 -0.58 2.65 35.12
C GLU A 388 -0.63 2.17 33.66
N ASP A 389 0.14 2.80 32.75
CA ASP A 389 0.23 2.40 31.34
C ASP A 389 0.78 0.96 31.19
N ILE A 390 1.79 0.59 31.99
CA ILE A 390 2.40 -0.76 31.97
C ILE A 390 1.40 -1.81 32.49
N GLU A 391 0.65 -1.50 33.54
CA GLU A 391 -0.37 -2.40 34.11
C GLU A 391 -1.58 -2.58 33.16
N GLU A 392 -1.94 -1.55 32.39
CA GLU A 392 -2.96 -1.66 31.34
C GLU A 392 -2.49 -2.60 30.21
N LEU A 393 -1.23 -2.47 29.78
CA LEU A 393 -0.62 -3.37 28.80
C LEU A 393 -0.57 -4.82 29.31
N ASP A 394 -0.19 -5.03 30.58
CA ASP A 394 -0.17 -6.34 31.23
C ASP A 394 -1.57 -6.98 31.28
N SER A 395 -2.58 -6.20 31.65
CA SER A 395 -3.98 -6.65 31.68
C SER A 395 -4.46 -7.08 30.30
N THR A 396 -4.12 -6.30 29.27
CA THR A 396 -4.49 -6.60 27.88
C THR A 396 -3.78 -7.86 27.35
N LEU A 397 -2.50 -8.04 27.71
CA LEU A 397 -1.73 -9.25 27.39
C LEU A 397 -2.32 -10.49 28.06
N LYS A 398 -2.67 -10.42 29.35
CA LYS A 398 -3.30 -11.51 30.09
C LYS A 398 -4.67 -11.90 29.53
N ALA A 399 -5.42 -10.92 29.04
CA ALA A 399 -6.69 -11.17 28.35
C ALA A 399 -6.52 -11.81 26.94
N ASN A 400 -5.28 -11.95 26.46
CA ASN A 400 -4.95 -12.50 25.13
C ASN A 400 -5.62 -11.75 23.97
N ASN A 401 -5.80 -10.43 24.13
CA ASN A 401 -6.51 -9.58 23.17
C ASN A 401 -5.57 -8.86 22.18
N LEU A 402 -4.25 -9.00 22.34
CA LEU A 402 -3.26 -8.38 21.47
C LEU A 402 -2.85 -9.30 20.32
N SER A 403 -2.36 -8.67 19.26
CA SER A 403 -1.91 -9.37 18.07
C SER A 403 -0.72 -8.64 17.45
N ALA A 404 0.13 -9.34 16.70
CA ALA A 404 1.29 -8.70 16.08
C ALA A 404 0.88 -7.60 15.08
N ILE A 405 -0.34 -7.65 14.53
CA ILE A 405 -0.89 -6.61 13.67
C ILE A 405 -1.09 -5.31 14.45
N HIS A 406 -1.67 -5.38 15.66
CA HIS A 406 -1.85 -4.21 16.52
C HIS A 406 -0.51 -3.58 16.90
N LEU A 407 0.50 -4.40 17.21
CA LEU A 407 1.84 -3.94 17.56
C LEU A 407 2.55 -3.23 16.40
N GLU A 408 2.24 -3.55 15.14
CA GLU A 408 2.81 -2.83 13.99
C GLU A 408 2.16 -1.45 13.77
N GLY A 409 0.96 -1.22 14.29
CA GLY A 409 0.21 0.03 14.15
C GLY A 409 0.42 1.02 15.30
N VAL A 410 0.83 0.54 16.47
CA VAL A 410 0.98 1.35 17.70
C VAL A 410 2.45 1.44 18.09
N SER A 411 2.98 2.66 18.20
CA SER A 411 4.31 2.87 18.77
C SER A 411 4.22 2.92 20.29
N ILE A 412 4.12 1.75 20.92
CA ILE A 412 4.18 1.58 22.39
C ILE A 412 5.42 2.28 22.94
N ARG A 413 6.54 2.17 22.21
CA ARG A 413 7.78 2.90 22.53
C ARG A 413 7.53 4.40 22.62
N ASN A 414 6.92 5.02 21.60
CA ASN A 414 6.71 6.46 21.63
C ASN A 414 5.77 6.87 22.76
N GLN A 415 4.71 6.10 23.03
CA GLN A 415 3.80 6.37 24.14
C GLN A 415 4.55 6.40 25.48
N LEU A 416 5.24 5.32 25.82
CA LEU A 416 5.93 5.21 27.11
C LEU A 416 7.11 6.20 27.22
N HIS A 417 7.88 6.41 26.14
CA HIS A 417 8.96 7.40 26.13
C HIS A 417 8.43 8.84 26.21
N GLN A 418 7.26 9.13 25.63
CA GLN A 418 6.63 10.44 25.72
C GLN A 418 6.18 10.74 27.15
N GLU A 419 5.57 9.78 27.86
CA GLU A 419 5.21 9.94 29.27
C GLU A 419 6.43 10.23 30.13
N LEU A 420 7.55 9.52 29.92
CA LEU A 420 8.82 9.78 30.61
C LEU A 420 9.35 11.20 30.32
N SER A 421 9.16 11.69 29.09
CA SER A 421 9.68 12.99 28.62
C SER A 421 8.83 14.19 29.04
N LYS A 422 7.62 13.99 29.60
CA LYS A 422 6.76 15.08 30.08
C LYS A 422 7.43 15.77 31.28
N ARG A 423 8.15 16.88 31.02
CA ARG A 423 8.75 17.71 32.07
C ARG A 423 7.70 18.27 33.01
N ILE A 424 7.95 18.14 34.31
CA ILE A 424 7.25 18.91 35.34
C ILE A 424 7.75 20.35 35.26
N LYS A 425 6.83 21.29 35.02
CA LYS A 425 7.11 22.72 35.12
C LYS A 425 7.46 23.03 36.58
N HIS A 426 8.74 23.12 36.90
CA HIS A 426 9.20 23.69 38.17
C HIS A 426 8.90 25.20 38.15
N LYS A 427 7.98 25.69 39.00
CA LYS A 427 7.91 27.11 39.36
C LYS A 427 8.86 27.31 40.54
N PRO A 428 9.98 28.06 40.40
CA PRO A 428 10.78 28.40 41.56
C PRO A 428 10.12 29.57 42.32
N GLY A 429 9.88 29.34 43.61
CA GLY A 429 9.82 30.31 44.71
C GLY A 429 8.99 31.61 44.56
N VAL A 430 7.88 31.69 45.29
CA VAL A 430 7.47 32.95 45.92
C VAL A 430 7.23 32.66 47.41
N SER A 431 8.02 33.33 48.23
CA SER A 431 7.89 33.42 49.68
C SER A 431 6.98 34.60 50.05
N THR A 432 6.39 34.54 51.25
CA THR A 432 5.65 35.58 52.00
C THR A 432 4.22 35.86 51.50
N SER A 433 3.19 36.11 52.31
CA SER A 433 3.01 36.18 53.77
C SER A 433 1.50 36.21 54.03
N ALA A 434 1.08 35.72 55.19
CA ALA A 434 -0.31 35.84 55.65
C ALA A 434 -0.73 37.31 55.83
N THR A 435 -1.87 37.72 55.27
CA THR A 435 -2.69 38.80 55.83
C THR A 435 -4.17 38.60 55.51
N VAL A 436 -5.00 38.83 56.52
CA VAL A 436 -6.47 38.73 56.62
C VAL A 436 -7.15 39.76 55.70
N PRO A 437 -8.36 39.48 55.13
CA PRO A 437 -9.05 40.41 54.24
C PRO A 437 -9.95 41.39 55.00
N GLN A 438 -10.05 42.64 54.51
CA GLN A 438 -11.23 43.51 54.64
C GLN A 438 -11.28 44.54 53.47
N PRO A 439 -12.47 45.09 53.15
CA PRO A 439 -12.85 45.41 51.77
C PRO A 439 -13.04 46.91 51.46
N GLU A 440 -13.19 47.18 50.15
CA GLU A 440 -13.80 48.34 49.48
C GLU A 440 -13.17 49.74 49.59
N GLY A 441 -13.09 50.46 48.45
CA GLY A 441 -12.79 51.90 48.41
C GLY A 441 -12.09 52.44 47.15
N GLU A 442 -12.91 52.75 46.14
CA GLU A 442 -12.88 53.85 45.16
C GLU A 442 -11.75 54.94 45.08
N VAL A 443 -11.50 55.38 43.83
CA VAL A 443 -11.00 56.68 43.26
C VAL A 443 -9.50 57.11 43.28
N SER A 444 -9.04 57.47 42.06
CA SER A 444 -8.34 58.72 41.65
C SER A 444 -6.82 58.78 41.42
N GLU A 445 -6.49 59.01 40.13
CA GLU A 445 -5.60 60.03 39.52
C GLU A 445 -4.19 60.40 40.04
N ARG A 446 -3.29 60.49 39.03
CA ARG A 446 -2.13 61.41 38.82
C ARG A 446 -0.70 61.00 39.21
N LEU A 447 0.07 60.74 38.14
CA LEU A 447 1.23 61.51 37.64
C LEU A 447 2.28 62.02 38.64
N SER A 448 3.53 61.57 38.45
CA SER A 448 4.74 62.37 38.15
C SER A 448 6.03 61.77 38.74
N GLN A 449 7.08 61.83 37.93
CA GLN A 449 8.45 61.33 38.11
C GLN A 449 9.28 62.15 39.15
N PRO A 450 10.64 62.09 39.14
CA PRO A 450 11.60 61.03 39.46
C PRO A 450 12.55 61.50 40.61
N ILE A 451 13.74 60.90 40.80
CA ILE A 451 14.99 61.40 41.46
C ILE A 451 15.59 60.29 42.37
N VAL A 452 16.60 59.54 41.91
CA VAL A 452 18.08 59.70 42.05
C VAL A 452 18.65 59.24 43.41
N LYS A 453 19.51 58.21 43.29
CA LYS A 453 20.71 57.79 44.05
C LYS A 453 20.88 58.23 45.52
N GLU A 454 21.22 57.26 46.36
CA GLU A 454 22.42 57.37 47.22
C GLU A 454 22.92 56.00 47.73
N THR A 455 24.20 55.98 48.09
CA THR A 455 25.09 54.83 48.31
C THR A 455 25.39 54.59 49.80
N HIS A 456 25.96 53.40 50.08
CA HIS A 456 26.71 52.95 51.27
C HIS A 456 25.91 52.28 52.41
N PRO A 457 26.56 51.53 53.32
CA PRO A 457 27.59 50.49 53.15
C PRO A 457 27.20 49.18 53.89
N SER A 458 27.89 48.08 53.56
CA SER A 458 27.78 46.81 54.30
C SER A 458 28.35 46.89 55.72
N PRO A 459 27.82 46.12 56.67
CA PRO A 459 28.61 45.53 57.75
C PRO A 459 28.54 43.99 57.75
N PRO A 460 29.45 43.31 58.47
CA PRO A 460 29.93 41.99 58.10
C PRO A 460 29.28 40.84 58.89
N SER A 461 29.50 39.63 58.34
CA SER A 461 29.73 38.36 59.02
C SER A 461 28.73 37.92 60.10
N THR A 462 28.00 36.83 59.84
CA THR A 462 28.26 35.48 60.36
C THR A 462 26.98 34.66 60.29
N SER A 463 26.98 33.58 59.51
CA SER A 463 26.42 32.29 59.92
C SER A 463 26.54 31.32 58.75
N THR A 464 27.45 30.38 58.90
CA THR A 464 27.42 29.08 58.21
C THR A 464 26.04 28.45 58.34
N THR A 465 25.30 28.42 57.23
CA THR A 465 24.25 27.45 56.98
C THR A 465 24.76 26.52 55.87
N PRO A 466 24.62 25.19 56.02
CA PRO A 466 25.01 24.28 54.95
C PRO A 466 24.06 24.49 53.78
N SER A 467 24.61 24.81 52.61
CA SER A 467 23.89 24.75 51.35
C SER A 467 23.25 23.36 51.22
N PRO A 468 21.95 23.23 50.92
CA PRO A 468 21.38 21.92 50.64
C PRO A 468 22.09 21.36 49.41
N SER A 469 22.53 20.12 49.56
CA SER A 469 23.22 19.30 48.57
C SER A 469 22.54 19.33 47.20
N SER A 470 23.37 19.25 46.17
CA SER A 470 23.04 19.01 44.77
C SER A 470 22.41 17.63 44.50
N SER A 471 21.57 17.09 45.40
CA SER A 471 21.13 15.69 45.42
C SER A 471 19.65 15.47 45.06
N HIS A 472 18.96 16.47 44.50
CA HIS A 472 17.51 16.41 44.27
C HIS A 472 17.08 16.13 42.83
N MET A 473 17.98 16.22 41.84
CA MET A 473 17.68 15.89 40.44
C MET A 473 18.25 14.51 40.12
N ALA A 474 17.46 13.66 39.46
CA ALA A 474 17.97 12.43 38.85
C ALA A 474 19.07 12.80 37.85
N SER A 475 20.19 12.07 37.91
CA SER A 475 21.24 12.18 36.92
C SER A 475 20.71 11.73 35.55
N ASP A 476 21.26 12.30 34.48
CA ASP A 476 20.96 11.84 33.11
C ASP A 476 21.23 10.33 32.96
N HIS A 477 22.16 9.78 33.73
CA HIS A 477 22.47 8.36 33.79
C HIS A 477 21.35 7.51 34.44
N GLU A 478 20.67 7.99 35.48
CA GLU A 478 19.52 7.31 36.08
C GLU A 478 18.34 7.24 35.11
N LEU A 479 18.03 8.34 34.42
CA LEU A 479 16.96 8.38 33.41
C LEU A 479 17.28 7.50 32.19
N GLU A 480 18.53 7.53 31.71
CA GLU A 480 19.02 6.63 30.65
C GLU A 480 18.91 5.15 31.07
N GLY A 481 19.10 4.85 32.36
CA GLY A 481 18.87 3.52 32.92
C GLY A 481 17.42 3.06 32.78
N VAL A 482 16.46 3.92 33.11
CA VAL A 482 15.02 3.64 32.96
C VAL A 482 14.64 3.43 31.49
N ILE A 483 15.15 4.29 30.59
CA ILE A 483 14.93 4.17 29.15
C ILE A 483 15.37 2.80 28.64
N LYS A 484 16.56 2.34 29.03
CA LYS A 484 17.07 1.01 28.66
C LYS A 484 16.22 -0.12 29.22
N LEU A 485 15.72 0.00 30.46
CA LEU A 485 14.84 -1.01 31.05
C LEU A 485 13.48 -1.05 30.37
N MET A 486 12.93 0.10 30.03
CA MET A 486 11.68 0.23 29.29
C MET A 486 11.81 -0.38 27.88
N ASP A 487 12.93 -0.14 27.18
CA ASP A 487 13.18 -0.79 25.89
C ASP A 487 13.29 -2.32 26.00
N LYS A 488 13.92 -2.83 27.06
CA LYS A 488 13.95 -4.28 27.35
C LYS A 488 12.55 -4.83 27.63
N TYR A 489 11.75 -4.13 28.42
CA TYR A 489 10.34 -4.48 28.68
C TYR A 489 9.53 -4.51 27.39
N ILE A 490 9.59 -3.45 26.58
CA ILE A 490 8.87 -3.38 25.29
C ILE A 490 9.27 -4.56 24.39
N HIS A 491 10.56 -4.89 24.34
CA HIS A 491 11.04 -6.03 23.56
C HIS A 491 10.47 -7.36 24.07
N ALA A 492 10.55 -7.63 25.37
CA ALA A 492 10.02 -8.85 25.98
C ALA A 492 8.49 -8.95 25.84
N PHE A 493 7.77 -7.84 26.02
CA PHE A 493 6.33 -7.74 25.79
C PHE A 493 5.96 -8.08 24.35
N GLN A 494 6.65 -7.51 23.37
CA GLN A 494 6.41 -7.81 21.94
C GLN A 494 6.69 -9.28 21.61
N GLN A 495 7.70 -9.89 22.21
CA GLN A 495 7.96 -11.33 22.06
C GLN A 495 6.83 -12.16 22.66
N GLN A 496 6.36 -11.81 23.86
CA GLN A 496 5.28 -12.50 24.56
C GLN A 496 3.94 -12.44 23.79
N VAL A 497 3.55 -11.25 23.30
CA VAL A 497 2.34 -11.10 22.46
C VAL A 497 2.42 -12.00 21.22
N ARG A 498 3.57 -12.01 20.54
CA ARG A 498 3.78 -12.82 19.33
C ARG A 498 3.69 -14.31 19.62
N PHE A 499 4.34 -14.76 20.69
CA PHE A 499 4.29 -16.16 21.10
C PHE A 499 2.87 -16.62 21.46
N GLN A 500 2.11 -15.81 22.22
CA GLN A 500 0.71 -16.08 22.52
C GLN A 500 -0.17 -16.10 21.26
N GLU A 501 0.10 -15.21 20.30
CA GLU A 501 -0.59 -15.20 19.01
C GLU A 501 -0.36 -16.50 18.22
N THR A 502 0.86 -17.06 18.22
CA THR A 502 1.12 -18.38 17.63
C THR A 502 0.22 -19.45 18.25
N GLY A 503 0.17 -19.54 19.58
CA GLY A 503 -0.68 -20.51 20.27
C GLY A 503 -2.17 -20.34 19.95
N ARG A 504 -2.65 -19.09 19.93
CA ARG A 504 -4.04 -18.77 19.59
C ARG A 504 -4.40 -19.15 18.16
N VAL A 505 -3.54 -18.81 17.20
CA VAL A 505 -3.77 -19.18 15.79
C VAL A 505 -3.72 -20.69 15.60
N SER A 506 -2.76 -21.39 16.21
CA SER A 506 -2.70 -22.86 16.18
C SER A 506 -3.98 -23.50 16.72
N ALA A 507 -4.53 -22.99 17.83
CA ALA A 507 -5.81 -23.47 18.36
C ALA A 507 -6.97 -23.24 17.37
N MET A 508 -7.05 -22.05 16.77
CA MET A 508 -8.07 -21.74 15.76
C MET A 508 -7.98 -22.64 14.52
N LEU A 509 -6.77 -23.04 14.11
CA LEU A 509 -6.55 -23.96 13.00
C LEU A 509 -6.95 -25.39 13.39
N ALA A 510 -6.57 -25.85 14.58
CA ALA A 510 -6.94 -27.16 15.09
C ALA A 510 -8.47 -27.32 15.24
N GLU A 511 -9.18 -26.28 15.71
CA GLU A 511 -10.65 -26.25 15.78
C GLU A 511 -11.31 -26.40 14.40
N ARG A 512 -10.60 -26.03 13.33
CA ARG A 512 -11.04 -26.18 11.93
C ARG A 512 -10.57 -27.49 11.30
N GLY A 513 -9.94 -28.38 12.08
CA GLY A 513 -9.40 -29.65 11.60
C GLY A 513 -8.16 -29.52 10.72
N ILE A 514 -7.41 -28.41 10.84
CA ILE A 514 -6.18 -28.18 10.09
C ILE A 514 -4.99 -28.63 10.94
N ASP A 515 -4.29 -29.65 10.48
CA ASP A 515 -2.99 -30.06 11.01
C ASP A 515 -1.87 -29.37 10.22
N LEU A 516 -0.90 -28.81 10.94
CA LEU A 516 0.26 -28.15 10.34
C LEU A 516 1.38 -29.14 10.00
N GLU A 517 1.31 -30.38 10.48
CA GLU A 517 2.31 -31.44 10.21
C GLU A 517 3.76 -31.02 10.55
N GLY A 518 3.92 -30.16 11.55
CA GLY A 518 5.22 -29.62 11.98
C GLY A 518 5.74 -28.44 11.15
N GLU A 519 4.97 -27.94 10.18
CA GLU A 519 5.30 -26.73 9.45
C GLU A 519 4.98 -25.45 10.24
N SER A 520 5.68 -24.37 9.91
CA SER A 520 5.31 -23.03 10.41
C SER A 520 3.98 -22.59 9.81
N ILE A 521 3.18 -21.85 10.58
CA ILE A 521 1.85 -21.36 10.17
C ILE A 521 1.93 -20.59 8.84
N GLU A 522 2.93 -19.73 8.65
CA GLU A 522 3.10 -18.95 7.43
C GLU A 522 3.43 -19.81 6.21
N GLN A 523 4.21 -20.88 6.38
CA GLN A 523 4.57 -21.79 5.29
C GLN A 523 3.33 -22.54 4.80
N PHE A 524 2.60 -23.15 5.73
CA PHE A 524 1.37 -23.87 5.45
C PHE A 524 0.31 -22.95 4.82
N ALA A 525 0.09 -21.76 5.40
CA ALA A 525 -0.91 -20.82 4.89
C ALA A 525 -0.65 -20.38 3.44
N ILE A 526 0.61 -20.21 3.05
CA ILE A 526 0.97 -19.84 1.68
C ILE A 526 0.86 -21.02 0.71
N GLU A 527 1.33 -22.20 1.10
CA GLU A 527 1.22 -23.41 0.27
C GLU A 527 -0.25 -23.78 0.04
N TYR A 528 -1.05 -23.78 1.11
CA TYR A 528 -2.49 -24.02 1.04
C TYR A 528 -3.21 -23.07 0.08
N LEU A 529 -2.92 -21.76 0.12
CA LEU A 529 -3.50 -20.81 -0.82
C LEU A 529 -3.08 -21.11 -2.27
N LEU A 530 -1.82 -21.47 -2.48
CA LEU A 530 -1.29 -21.71 -3.81
C LEU A 530 -1.81 -23.02 -4.40
N GLU A 531 -2.04 -24.07 -3.60
CA GLU A 531 -2.62 -25.34 -4.05
C GLU A 531 -4.02 -25.20 -4.66
N HIS A 532 -4.76 -24.14 -4.33
CA HIS A 532 -6.03 -23.85 -4.97
C HIS A 532 -5.85 -23.40 -6.44
N GLU A 533 -6.44 -24.16 -7.38
CA GLU A 533 -6.38 -23.88 -8.84
C GLU A 533 -6.86 -22.48 -9.26
N GLN A 534 -7.72 -21.87 -8.42
CA GLN A 534 -8.28 -20.54 -8.62
C GLN A 534 -7.34 -19.41 -8.19
N VAL A 535 -6.21 -19.71 -7.55
CA VAL A 535 -5.20 -18.73 -7.11
C VAL A 535 -4.02 -18.76 -8.07
N ASP A 536 -3.79 -17.66 -8.77
CA ASP A 536 -2.70 -17.54 -9.74
C ASP A 536 -1.40 -17.02 -9.10
N ALA A 537 -1.52 -16.13 -8.11
CA ALA A 537 -0.38 -15.64 -7.36
C ALA A 537 -0.77 -15.16 -5.95
N VAL A 538 0.17 -15.24 -5.02
CA VAL A 538 0.07 -14.66 -3.67
C VAL A 538 1.10 -13.54 -3.51
N LEU A 539 0.65 -12.39 -3.03
CA LEU A 539 1.46 -11.19 -2.84
C LEU A 539 2.00 -11.10 -1.40
N LEU A 540 3.33 -11.12 -1.27
CA LEU A 540 4.03 -11.08 0.01
C LEU A 540 4.67 -9.72 0.27
N GLY A 541 4.46 -9.20 1.48
CA GLY A 541 5.11 -7.97 1.95
C GLY A 541 6.57 -8.21 2.37
N MET A 542 7.49 -8.22 1.40
CA MET A 542 8.91 -8.52 1.64
C MET A 542 9.65 -7.28 2.14
N LYS A 543 9.68 -7.04 3.46
CA LYS A 543 10.36 -5.87 4.07
C LYS A 543 11.80 -6.12 4.52
N ARG A 544 12.27 -7.36 4.44
CA ARG A 544 13.59 -7.84 4.88
C ARG A 544 13.99 -9.03 4.03
N GLU A 545 15.28 -9.24 3.88
CA GLU A 545 15.83 -10.37 3.11
C GLU A 545 15.25 -11.75 3.42
N PRO A 546 15.02 -12.16 4.68
CA PRO A 546 14.50 -13.50 4.98
C PRO A 546 13.12 -13.78 4.35
N TYR A 547 12.33 -12.74 4.04
CA TYR A 547 11.06 -12.93 3.34
C TYR A 547 11.24 -13.29 1.87
N VAL A 548 12.32 -12.84 1.23
CA VAL A 548 12.68 -13.23 -0.14
C VAL A 548 13.15 -14.68 -0.14
N ASP A 549 13.97 -15.06 0.84
CA ASP A 549 14.48 -16.43 0.99
C ASP A 549 13.33 -17.40 1.28
N PHE A 550 12.40 -17.01 2.15
CA PHE A 550 11.16 -17.74 2.39
C PHE A 550 10.37 -17.95 1.09
N ALA A 551 10.12 -16.90 0.32
CA ALA A 551 9.38 -17.01 -0.93
C ALA A 551 10.06 -17.95 -1.94
N ARG A 552 11.38 -17.88 -2.09
CA ARG A 552 12.14 -18.80 -2.96
C ARG A 552 12.03 -20.24 -2.49
N LYS A 553 12.19 -20.48 -1.19
CA LYS A 553 12.04 -21.82 -0.60
C LYS A 553 10.64 -22.40 -0.84
N THR A 554 9.59 -21.60 -0.68
CA THR A 554 8.22 -22.02 -0.97
C THR A 554 8.04 -22.35 -2.46
N LEU A 555 8.57 -21.53 -3.38
CA LEU A 555 8.54 -21.85 -4.82
C LEU A 555 9.26 -23.17 -5.14
N GLN A 556 10.42 -23.42 -4.51
CA GLN A 556 11.16 -24.67 -4.66
C GLN A 556 10.36 -25.88 -4.20
N ARG A 557 9.70 -25.79 -3.04
CA ARG A 557 8.85 -26.86 -2.50
C ARG A 557 7.68 -27.17 -3.43
N LEU A 558 7.01 -26.15 -3.95
CA LEU A 558 5.91 -26.31 -4.91
C LEU A 558 6.36 -26.96 -6.23
N ALA A 559 7.55 -26.60 -6.72
CA ALA A 559 8.12 -27.21 -7.92
C ALA A 559 8.45 -28.70 -7.71
N GLN A 560 8.97 -29.07 -6.53
CA GLN A 560 9.27 -30.46 -6.17
C GLN A 560 7.99 -31.28 -5.99
N GLY A 561 7.00 -30.79 -5.26
CA GLY A 561 5.74 -31.50 -5.04
C GLY A 561 4.98 -31.81 -6.34
N SER A 562 5.03 -30.90 -7.31
CA SER A 562 4.41 -31.06 -8.64
C SER A 562 5.10 -32.07 -9.54
N SER A 563 6.33 -32.51 -9.21
CA SER A 563 7.09 -33.50 -9.98
C SER A 563 6.92 -34.95 -9.46
N SER A 564 6.19 -35.11 -8.36
CA SER A 564 5.89 -36.39 -7.70
C SER A 564 4.42 -36.83 -7.82
N SER A 565 3.58 -36.03 -8.48
CA SER A 565 2.19 -36.33 -8.87
C SER A 565 2.09 -36.52 -10.37
#